data_AF-A0A6N7MFT3-F1
#
_entry.id   AF-A0A6N7MFT3-F1
#
_cell.length_a   1.000
_cell.length_b   1.000
_cell.length_c   1.000
_cell.angle_alpha   90.00
_cell.angle_beta   90.00
_cell.angle_gamma   90.00
#
_symmetry.space_group_name_H-M   'P 1'
#
loop_
_entity.id
_entity.type
_entity.pdbx_description
1 polymer ?
#
loop_
_entity_poly.entity_id
_entity_poly.type
_entity_poly.pdbx_seq_one_letter_code
_entity_poly.pdbx_strand_id
1 'polypeptide(L)'
;MKFALELAEKAGDNKFVKEWVNMPEKIKESFRIVFCDPDKAYLADYVDGDYKDWSVRPNQIFAVSFKYSPLDNDKKKQVLDTVRKELLTPRGLRTLSPKNPDYKAVYEGNHEQRDKAYHQGTVWPWLLGHFCEGYLKLHKKSGIGFVRQLVEGFEEEKY
;
A
#
# COMPACT_ATOMS: atom_id res chain seq x y z
N MET A 1 6.36 -1.79 -15.98
CA MET A 1 6.60 -2.67 -17.14
C MET A 1 5.34 -3.01 -17.92
N LYS A 2 4.31 -3.66 -17.35
CA LYS A 2 3.06 -3.99 -18.09
C LYS A 2 2.40 -2.78 -18.78
N PHE A 3 2.30 -1.65 -18.07
CA PHE A 3 1.81 -0.40 -18.64
C PHE A 3 2.61 0.06 -19.87
N ALA A 4 3.95 -0.03 -19.81
CA ALA A 4 4.82 0.35 -20.92
C ALA A 4 4.64 -0.58 -22.13
N LEU A 5 4.47 -1.89 -21.90
CA LEU A 5 4.16 -2.85 -22.95
C LEU A 5 2.82 -2.55 -23.63
N GLU A 6 1.76 -2.27 -22.87
CA GLU A 6 0.46 -1.88 -23.44
C GLU A 6 0.55 -0.61 -24.31
N LEU A 7 1.38 0.37 -23.91
CA LEU A 7 1.61 1.57 -24.70
C LEU A 7 2.44 1.29 -25.96
N ALA A 8 3.48 0.46 -25.84
CA ALA A 8 4.32 0.06 -26.96
C ALA A 8 3.52 -0.72 -28.02
N GLU A 9 2.64 -1.63 -27.60
CA GLU A 9 1.71 -2.34 -28.49
C GLU A 9 0.80 -1.36 -29.24
N LYS A 10 0.21 -0.38 -28.53
CA LYS A 10 -0.63 0.65 -29.15
C LYS A 10 0.11 1.55 -30.12
N ALA A 11 1.40 1.78 -29.88
CA ALA A 11 2.27 2.57 -30.74
C ALA A 11 2.86 1.76 -31.91
N GLY A 12 2.65 0.44 -31.96
CA GLY A 12 3.25 -0.43 -32.97
C GLY A 12 4.75 -0.70 -32.78
N ASP A 13 5.30 -0.43 -31.58
CA ASP A 13 6.71 -0.68 -31.26
C ASP A 13 6.93 -2.17 -30.94
N ASN A 14 6.90 -2.99 -31.99
CA ASN A 14 7.08 -4.44 -31.90
C ASN A 14 8.48 -4.83 -31.38
N LYS A 15 9.48 -3.96 -31.54
CA LYS A 15 10.85 -4.22 -31.06
C LYS A 15 10.87 -4.17 -29.53
N PHE A 16 10.34 -3.10 -28.94
CA PHE A 16 10.26 -2.97 -27.49
C PHE A 16 9.40 -4.08 -26.87
N VAL A 17 8.24 -4.39 -27.47
CA VAL A 17 7.37 -5.47 -26.98
C VAL A 17 8.12 -6.80 -26.95
N LYS A 18 8.77 -7.19 -28.06
CA LYS A 18 9.49 -8.47 -28.16
C LYS A 18 10.62 -8.58 -27.14
N GLU A 19 11.33 -7.49 -26.88
CA GLU A 19 12.46 -7.48 -25.94
C GLU A 19 11.99 -7.58 -24.48
N TRP A 20 10.87 -6.94 -24.13
CA TRP A 20 10.45 -6.75 -22.74
C TRP A 20 9.24 -7.58 -22.31
N VAL A 21 8.62 -8.35 -23.21
CA VAL A 21 7.38 -9.15 -22.94
C VAL A 21 7.49 -10.08 -21.72
N ASN A 22 8.68 -10.63 -21.46
CA ASN A 22 8.91 -11.56 -20.35
C ASN A 22 9.24 -10.87 -19.01
N MET A 23 9.52 -9.57 -19.03
CA MET A 23 9.97 -8.83 -17.86
C MET A 23 8.89 -8.66 -16.77
N PRO A 24 7.59 -8.46 -17.09
CA PRO A 24 6.55 -8.41 -16.08
C PRO A 24 6.50 -9.60 -15.13
N GLU A 25 6.65 -10.83 -15.64
CA GLU A 25 6.56 -12.02 -14.79
C GLU A 25 7.81 -12.17 -13.92
N LYS A 26 9.00 -11.84 -14.46
CA LYS A 26 10.24 -11.79 -13.67
C LYS A 26 10.16 -10.79 -12.52
N ILE A 27 9.65 -9.58 -12.78
CA ILE A 27 9.46 -8.53 -11.77
C ILE A 27 8.46 -9.01 -10.70
N LYS A 28 7.34 -9.62 -11.13
CA LYS A 28 6.32 -10.15 -10.23
C LYS A 28 6.90 -11.19 -9.27
N GLU A 29 7.63 -12.16 -9.80
CA GLU A 29 8.20 -13.25 -8.99
C GLU A 29 9.30 -12.73 -8.06
N SER A 30 10.20 -11.89 -8.58
CA SER A 30 11.23 -11.24 -7.76
C SER A 30 10.61 -10.42 -6.62
N PHE A 31 9.55 -9.64 -6.88
CA PHE A 31 8.87 -8.87 -5.84
C PHE A 31 8.32 -9.77 -4.73
N ARG A 32 7.69 -10.90 -5.09
CA ARG A 32 7.13 -11.84 -4.11
C ARG A 32 8.23 -12.49 -3.26
N ILE A 33 9.34 -12.88 -3.87
CA ILE A 33 10.50 -13.45 -3.14
C ILE A 33 11.11 -12.43 -2.17
N VAL A 34 11.22 -11.17 -2.60
CA VAL A 34 11.89 -10.12 -1.83
C VAL A 34 11.00 -9.60 -0.70
N PHE A 35 9.72 -9.28 -0.96
CA PHE A 35 8.88 -8.53 -0.01
C PHE A 35 7.83 -9.37 0.72
N CYS A 36 7.52 -10.60 0.27
CA CYS A 36 6.56 -11.47 0.95
C CYS A 36 7.25 -12.45 1.89
N ASP A 37 6.50 -12.91 2.89
CA ASP A 37 6.83 -14.01 3.76
C ASP A 37 5.56 -14.89 3.91
N PRO A 38 5.65 -16.23 3.81
CA PRO A 38 4.50 -17.12 3.94
C PRO A 38 3.78 -17.02 5.28
N ASP A 39 4.51 -16.72 6.35
CA ASP A 39 4.00 -16.64 7.72
C ASP A 39 3.49 -15.23 8.08
N LYS A 40 3.65 -14.25 7.17
CA LYS A 40 3.17 -12.88 7.37
C LYS A 40 2.04 -12.52 6.41
N ALA A 41 1.01 -11.89 6.98
CA ALA A 41 -0.13 -11.36 6.23
C ALA A 41 0.19 -10.05 5.49
N TYR A 42 1.35 -9.44 5.72
CA TYR A 42 1.76 -8.15 5.17
C TYR A 42 3.12 -8.24 4.49
N LEU A 43 3.55 -7.14 3.86
CA LEU A 43 4.83 -7.05 3.15
C LEU A 43 5.92 -6.43 4.03
N ALA A 44 7.18 -6.74 3.73
CA ALA A 44 8.30 -5.96 4.22
C ALA A 44 8.19 -4.52 3.68
N ASP A 45 8.51 -3.53 4.51
CA ASP A 45 8.48 -2.13 4.08
C ASP A 45 9.65 -1.80 3.16
N TYR A 46 10.85 -2.29 3.51
CA TYR A 46 12.03 -2.23 2.67
C TYR A 46 12.93 -3.46 2.87
N VAL A 47 13.85 -3.67 1.94
CA VAL A 47 14.85 -4.74 1.95
C VAL A 47 16.21 -4.13 1.60
N ASP A 48 17.23 -4.47 2.39
CA ASP A 48 18.63 -4.08 2.17
C ASP A 48 19.53 -5.31 2.36
N GLY A 49 20.00 -5.90 1.26
CA GLY A 49 20.67 -7.20 1.27
C GLY A 49 19.79 -8.29 1.90
N ASP A 50 20.30 -8.90 2.97
CA ASP A 50 19.59 -9.94 3.72
C ASP A 50 18.63 -9.36 4.79
N TYR A 51 18.72 -8.07 5.08
CA TYR A 51 17.84 -7.41 6.03
C TYR A 51 16.50 -7.07 5.40
N LYS A 52 15.41 -7.40 6.10
CA LYS A 52 14.04 -7.04 5.73
C LYS A 52 13.35 -6.35 6.90
N ASP A 53 12.85 -5.14 6.70
CA ASP A 53 12.04 -4.46 7.71
C ASP A 53 10.60 -4.97 7.66
N TRP A 54 10.18 -5.67 8.72
CA TRP A 54 8.82 -6.19 8.87
C TRP A 54 7.93 -5.26 9.70
N SER A 55 8.29 -3.98 9.82
CA SER A 55 7.40 -2.99 10.43
C SER A 55 6.14 -2.82 9.57
N VAL A 56 4.97 -2.96 10.20
CA VAL A 56 3.70 -2.74 9.50
C VAL A 56 3.54 -1.25 9.22
N ARG A 57 3.76 -0.89 7.95
CA ARG A 57 3.73 0.47 7.42
C ARG A 57 2.77 0.55 6.23
N PRO A 58 2.28 1.75 5.85
CA PRO A 58 1.22 1.85 4.86
C PRO A 58 1.69 1.69 3.41
N ASN A 59 3.00 1.71 3.13
CA ASN A 59 3.56 1.65 1.76
C ASN A 59 3.09 0.42 0.97
N GLN A 60 2.84 -0.69 1.65
CA GLN A 60 2.29 -1.91 1.05
C GLN A 60 0.95 -1.69 0.31
N ILE A 61 0.19 -0.63 0.62
CA ILE A 61 -1.09 -0.34 -0.04
C ILE A 61 -0.93 0.02 -1.52
N PHE A 62 0.26 0.49 -1.94
CA PHE A 62 0.56 0.71 -3.35
C PHE A 62 0.53 -0.59 -4.13
N ALA A 63 1.17 -1.63 -3.61
CA ALA A 63 1.16 -2.95 -4.23
C ALA A 63 -0.26 -3.53 -4.32
N VAL A 64 -1.16 -3.21 -3.38
CA VAL A 64 -2.56 -3.65 -3.45
C VAL A 64 -3.37 -2.85 -4.49
N SER A 65 -3.21 -1.53 -4.50
CA SER A 65 -4.07 -0.63 -5.29
C SER A 65 -3.73 -0.57 -6.78
N PHE A 66 -2.48 -0.83 -7.17
CA PHE A 66 -2.08 -0.72 -8.57
C PHE A 66 -2.75 -1.76 -9.49
N LYS A 67 -3.14 -1.33 -10.69
CA LYS A 67 -3.69 -2.21 -11.75
C LYS A 67 -2.74 -3.37 -12.06
N TYR A 68 -1.45 -3.07 -12.18
CA TYR A 68 -0.38 -4.03 -12.48
C TYR A 68 0.34 -4.46 -11.21
N SER A 69 -0.41 -4.90 -10.22
CA SER A 69 0.15 -5.41 -8.97
C SER A 69 0.94 -6.71 -9.18
N PRO A 70 2.07 -6.89 -8.47
CA PRO A 70 2.78 -8.17 -8.43
C PRO A 70 2.12 -9.20 -7.49
N LEU A 71 1.10 -8.80 -6.73
CA LEU A 71 0.42 -9.66 -5.77
C LEU A 71 -0.79 -10.36 -6.39
N ASP A 72 -1.01 -11.61 -5.97
CA ASP A 72 -2.28 -12.30 -6.16
C ASP A 72 -3.38 -11.74 -5.23
N ASN A 73 -4.63 -12.11 -5.49
CA ASN A 73 -5.76 -11.56 -4.73
C ASN A 73 -5.75 -11.98 -3.25
N ASP A 74 -5.22 -13.16 -2.94
CA ASP A 74 -5.14 -13.66 -1.57
C ASP A 74 -4.15 -12.83 -0.75
N LYS A 75 -2.94 -12.61 -1.27
CA LYS A 75 -1.94 -11.75 -0.60
C LYS A 75 -2.42 -10.30 -0.53
N LYS A 76 -3.06 -9.77 -1.58
CA LYS A 76 -3.68 -8.43 -1.53
C LYS A 76 -4.71 -8.32 -0.41
N LYS A 77 -5.56 -9.33 -0.24
CA LYS A 77 -6.57 -9.36 0.82
C LYS A 77 -5.91 -9.40 2.20
N GLN A 78 -4.90 -10.24 2.39
CA GLN A 78 -4.14 -10.30 3.64
C GLN A 78 -3.53 -8.93 3.99
N VAL A 79 -2.84 -8.30 3.04
CA VAL A 79 -2.22 -6.97 3.20
C VAL A 79 -3.28 -5.93 3.56
N LEU A 80 -4.37 -5.88 2.81
CA LEU A 80 -5.45 -4.93 3.02
C LEU A 80 -6.11 -5.12 4.40
N ASP A 81 -6.35 -6.36 4.82
CA ASP A 81 -6.90 -6.69 6.13
C ASP A 81 -5.95 -6.24 7.25
N THR A 82 -4.63 -6.41 7.10
CA THR A 82 -3.63 -5.89 8.05
C THR A 82 -3.64 -4.36 8.11
N VAL A 83 -3.58 -3.69 6.96
CA VAL A 83 -3.59 -2.21 6.89
C VAL A 83 -4.87 -1.65 7.51
N ARG A 84 -6.03 -2.26 7.20
CA ARG A 84 -7.32 -1.88 7.79
C ARG A 84 -7.31 -2.04 9.31
N LYS A 85 -6.77 -3.14 9.82
CA LYS A 85 -6.79 -3.46 11.25
C LYS A 85 -5.85 -2.57 12.07
N GLU A 86 -4.68 -2.24 11.52
CA GLU A 86 -3.60 -1.63 12.31
C GLU A 86 -3.37 -0.14 11.98
N LEU A 87 -3.57 0.26 10.73
CA LEU A 87 -3.14 1.57 10.25
C LEU A 87 -4.32 2.50 9.96
N LEU A 88 -5.48 1.96 9.57
CA LEU A 88 -6.63 2.78 9.20
C LEU A 88 -7.16 3.58 10.40
N THR A 89 -7.47 4.85 10.11
CA THR A 89 -8.15 5.79 10.99
C THR A 89 -9.27 6.46 10.20
N PRO A 90 -10.20 7.17 10.85
CA PRO A 90 -11.21 7.96 10.14
C PRO A 90 -10.64 9.02 9.19
N ARG A 91 -9.39 9.47 9.39
CA ARG A 91 -8.78 10.59 8.65
C ARG A 91 -7.54 10.22 7.83
N GLY A 92 -7.17 8.94 7.75
CA GLY A 92 -5.97 8.53 7.02
C GLY A 92 -5.40 7.18 7.46
N LEU A 93 -4.23 6.82 6.94
CA LEU A 93 -3.44 5.70 7.44
C LEU A 93 -2.30 6.20 8.34
N ARG A 94 -2.06 5.54 9.47
CA ARG A 94 -0.85 5.74 10.29
C ARG A 94 0.40 5.31 9.52
N THR A 95 1.51 6.04 9.68
CA THR A 95 2.80 5.70 9.04
C THR A 95 3.52 4.51 9.66
N LEU A 96 3.13 4.11 10.88
CA LEU A 96 3.64 2.93 11.58
C LEU A 96 2.52 2.32 12.44
N SER A 97 2.49 0.99 12.55
CA SER A 97 1.55 0.29 13.42
C SER A 97 1.76 0.66 14.90
N PRO A 98 0.70 0.94 15.67
CA PRO A 98 0.78 1.17 17.11
C PRO A 98 1.37 0.00 17.92
N LYS A 99 1.49 -1.18 17.32
CA LYS A 99 2.13 -2.35 17.94
C LYS A 99 3.65 -2.30 17.89
N ASN A 100 4.22 -1.45 17.04
CA ASN A 100 5.66 -1.29 16.96
C ASN A 100 6.14 -0.38 18.11
N PRO A 101 7.20 -0.76 18.85
CA PRO A 101 7.70 0.02 19.99
C PRO A 101 8.16 1.44 19.64
N ASP A 102 8.51 1.70 18.38
CA ASP A 102 8.92 3.02 17.91
C ASP A 102 7.74 3.94 17.59
N TYR A 103 6.50 3.46 17.69
CA TYR A 103 5.31 4.25 17.39
C TYR A 103 5.18 5.49 18.30
N LYS A 104 4.90 6.63 17.66
CA LYS A 104 4.64 7.93 18.28
C LYS A 104 3.23 8.40 17.90
N ALA A 105 2.34 8.38 18.90
CA ALA A 105 0.93 8.73 18.71
C ALA A 105 0.69 10.22 18.48
N VAL A 106 1.54 11.07 19.06
CA VAL A 106 1.34 12.52 19.09
C VAL A 106 2.46 13.20 18.31
N TYR A 107 2.08 13.97 17.29
CA TYR A 107 2.98 14.84 16.54
C TYR A 107 2.99 16.22 17.24
N GLU A 108 3.79 16.35 18.29
CA GLU A 108 3.92 17.60 19.05
C GLU A 108 5.35 17.78 19.56
N GLY A 109 5.63 18.92 20.19
CA GLY A 109 6.93 19.20 20.79
C GLY A 109 7.91 19.90 19.84
N ASN A 110 9.20 19.79 20.15
CA ASN A 110 10.29 20.48 19.43
C ASN A 110 10.55 19.86 18.03
N HIS A 111 11.45 20.46 17.26
CA HIS A 111 11.74 20.01 15.88
C HIS A 111 12.13 18.52 15.81
N GLU A 112 12.98 18.05 16.72
CA GLU A 112 13.45 16.66 16.75
C GLU A 112 12.32 15.67 17.11
N GLN A 113 11.45 16.03 18.05
CA GLN A 113 10.29 15.20 18.44
C GLN A 113 9.29 15.08 17.30
N ARG A 114 9.03 16.18 16.59
CA ARG A 114 8.15 16.19 15.42
C ARG A 114 8.74 15.40 14.27
N ASP A 115 10.02 15.57 13.96
CA ASP A 115 10.70 14.82 12.91
C ASP A 115 10.63 13.30 13.15
N LYS A 116 10.88 12.87 14.40
CA LYS A 116 10.72 11.47 14.80
C LYS A 116 9.28 10.96 14.64
N ALA A 117 8.26 11.76 14.96
CA ALA A 117 6.86 11.34 14.86
C ALA A 117 6.33 11.33 13.41
N TYR A 118 6.92 12.11 12.51
CA TYR A 118 6.44 12.30 11.13
C TYR A 118 6.34 10.97 10.34
N HIS A 119 7.32 10.08 10.53
CA HIS A 119 7.37 8.77 9.89
C HIS A 119 7.11 7.59 10.83
N GLN A 120 6.75 7.85 12.10
CA GLN A 120 6.59 6.82 13.12
C GLN A 120 5.22 6.82 13.78
N GLY A 121 4.16 7.23 13.09
CA GLY A 121 2.79 7.13 13.62
C GLY A 121 1.83 8.21 13.14
N THR A 122 2.36 9.32 12.59
CA THR A 122 1.54 10.37 11.96
C THR A 122 0.56 9.78 10.94
N VAL A 123 -0.66 10.28 10.94
CA VAL A 123 -1.73 9.86 10.04
C VAL A 123 -1.68 10.68 8.76
N TRP A 124 -1.65 10.02 7.61
CA TRP A 124 -1.64 10.67 6.30
C TRP A 124 -2.94 10.41 5.53
N PRO A 125 -3.74 11.46 5.25
CA PRO A 125 -5.01 11.33 4.54
C PRO A 125 -4.88 10.83 3.10
N TRP A 126 -3.86 11.26 2.35
CA TRP A 126 -3.75 10.95 0.91
C TRP A 126 -3.60 9.45 0.61
N LEU A 127 -3.12 8.66 1.57
CA LEU A 127 -3.01 7.21 1.44
C LEU A 127 -4.38 6.51 1.40
N LEU A 128 -5.45 7.16 1.86
CA LEU A 128 -6.81 6.62 1.77
C LEU A 128 -7.26 6.39 0.34
N GLY A 129 -6.82 7.21 -0.63
CA GLY A 129 -7.15 7.00 -2.03
C GLY A 129 -6.71 5.61 -2.50
N HIS A 130 -5.48 5.22 -2.19
CA HIS A 130 -4.95 3.89 -2.50
C HIS A 130 -5.63 2.78 -1.68
N PHE A 131 -5.92 3.02 -0.40
CA PHE A 131 -6.64 2.07 0.43
C PHE A 131 -8.02 1.76 -0.13
N CYS A 132 -8.81 2.78 -0.45
CA CYS A 132 -10.15 2.66 -1.02
C CYS A 132 -10.12 1.98 -2.40
N GLU A 133 -9.16 2.35 -3.26
CA GLU A 133 -8.97 1.72 -4.57
C GLU A 133 -8.68 0.21 -4.44
N GLY A 134 -7.75 -0.16 -3.55
CA GLY A 134 -7.44 -1.55 -3.24
C GLY A 134 -8.65 -2.31 -2.68
N TYR A 135 -9.39 -1.68 -1.77
CA TYR A 135 -10.59 -2.25 -1.16
C TYR A 135 -11.69 -2.51 -2.20
N LEU A 136 -11.97 -1.54 -3.08
CA LEU A 136 -12.98 -1.69 -4.12
C LEU A 136 -12.57 -2.70 -5.20
N LYS A 137 -11.28 -2.84 -5.51
CA LYS A 137 -10.81 -3.88 -6.44
C LYS A 137 -11.07 -5.30 -5.93
N LEU A 138 -10.93 -5.52 -4.62
CA LEU A 138 -11.17 -6.83 -4.00
C LEU A 138 -12.66 -7.09 -3.72
N HIS A 139 -13.36 -6.10 -3.16
CA HIS A 139 -14.75 -6.26 -2.69
C HIS A 139 -15.80 -5.84 -3.73
N LYS A 140 -15.41 -5.12 -4.79
CA LYS A 140 -16.29 -4.60 -5.83
C LYS A 140 -17.47 -3.83 -5.21
N LYS A 141 -18.70 -4.13 -5.62
CA LYS A 141 -19.91 -3.43 -5.18
C LYS A 141 -20.17 -3.54 -3.67
N SER A 142 -19.80 -4.65 -3.02
CA SER A 142 -20.04 -4.81 -1.57
C SER A 142 -19.16 -3.89 -0.73
N GLY A 143 -18.06 -3.36 -1.29
CA GLY A 143 -17.18 -2.44 -0.59
C GLY A 143 -17.59 -0.96 -0.64
N ILE A 144 -18.57 -0.61 -1.48
CA ILE A 144 -18.96 0.80 -1.70
C ILE A 144 -19.45 1.45 -0.42
N GLY A 145 -20.27 0.77 0.39
CA GLY A 145 -20.80 1.32 1.63
C GLY A 145 -19.70 1.69 2.63
N PHE A 146 -18.68 0.82 2.76
CA PHE A 146 -17.55 1.07 3.65
C PHE A 146 -16.68 2.24 3.17
N VAL A 147 -16.36 2.30 1.87
CA VAL A 147 -15.58 3.42 1.32
C VAL A 147 -16.35 4.73 1.43
N ARG A 148 -17.67 4.71 1.20
CA ARG A 148 -18.53 5.87 1.36
C ARG A 148 -18.45 6.41 2.79
N GLN A 149 -18.57 5.56 3.80
CA GLN A 149 -18.43 5.97 5.21
C GLN A 149 -17.06 6.62 5.50
N LEU A 150 -15.97 6.10 4.92
CA LEU A 150 -14.65 6.71 5.07
C LEU A 150 -14.57 8.10 4.43
N VAL A 151 -15.18 8.29 3.26
CA VAL A 151 -15.19 9.59 2.55
C VAL A 151 -16.11 10.59 3.24
N GLU A 152 -17.32 10.17 3.65
CA GLU A 152 -18.27 11.00 4.40
C GLU A 152 -17.68 11.44 5.75
N GLY A 153 -16.79 10.63 6.35
CA GLY A 153 -16.01 11.02 7.52
C GLY A 153 -15.10 12.24 7.31
N PHE A 154 -14.89 12.70 6.07
CA PHE A 154 -14.18 13.94 5.76
C PHE A 154 -15.08 15.17 5.72
N GLU A 155 -16.38 15.01 5.55
CA GLU A 155 -17.32 16.12 5.53
C GLU A 155 -17.35 16.82 6.90
N GLU A 156 -17.48 18.15 6.91
CA GLU A 156 -17.59 18.92 8.14
C GLU A 156 -18.87 18.51 8.89
N GLU A 157 -18.77 18.33 10.21
CA GLU A 157 -19.98 18.40 11.04
C GLU A 157 -20.56 19.79 10.83
N LYS A 158 -21.65 19.89 10.06
CA LYS A 158 -22.39 21.15 9.93
C LYS A 158 -22.94 21.50 11.32
N TYR A 159 -22.22 22.38 12.02
CA TYR A 159 -22.66 23.01 13.26
C TYR A 159 -23.85 23.95 13.00
#